data_AF-A0A843BFX7-F1
#
_entry.id   AF-A0A843BFX7-F1
#
_cell.length_a   1.000
_cell.length_b   1.000
_cell.length_c   1.000
_cell.angle_alpha   90.00
_cell.angle_beta   90.00
_cell.angle_gamma   90.00
#
_symmetry.space_group_name_H-M   'P 1'
#
loop_
_entity.id
_entity.type
_entity.pdbx_description
1 polymer ?
#
loop_
_entity_poly.entity_id
_entity_poly.type
_entity_poly.pdbx_seq_one_letter_code
_entity_poly.pdbx_strand_id
1 'polypeptide(L)'
;MEFVGDGDLLVLQKNGHVRLVRDGQLLADPVLVVETTPVREMGLLGIAKSGGAVYIYYTVPDADGNPLSNRIERYSWNGQSLVDPTILMELPANTYHNGGAMATGPDGQVYAVIGDTGKYGPLQNKGPESIHPPGTTDYLDTSVILRVDPPGPYYAVGVRNSFGLAFDPVTGTMWDTENGDDDSDEINMVPDGFNSGWEAVMGPATEEGLARMAGYEGYEYRDPEFTWHRPVAPTGIGFADFGAGEYDGSVFVGDCNHGRLYMFKMNQERDGFVFASPGLQDGVADEGDSLEEIVVAEGLGCVTNIRTGPDGYLYITSYSHDTVYRILPASAEQAQQPAEHTPGDPGVQPEEGGGCLIATAAYGTELAPQVQMLREIRDGKLLPTESGSAFMSAFNEIYYSFSPAVADLERESPALRAAVRGIIAPMLYSLSLMDLADGSELQTILLGTATIMLNVAMYAGAPAAAVLGVRGMVRGRPAKRVAVAAERGPA
;
A
#
# COMPACT_ATOMS: atom_id res chain seq x y z
N MET A 1 -11.59 5.21 1.87
CA MET A 1 -12.46 4.40 2.75
C MET A 1 -13.09 5.32 3.79
N GLU A 2 -14.17 4.92 4.44
CA GLU A 2 -14.82 5.76 5.47
C GLU A 2 -15.58 4.91 6.50
N PHE A 3 -15.51 5.29 7.78
CA PHE A 3 -16.25 4.62 8.84
C PHE A 3 -17.67 5.20 8.95
N VAL A 4 -18.69 4.33 8.98
CA VAL A 4 -20.11 4.75 8.94
C VAL A 4 -20.96 4.32 10.15
N GLY A 5 -20.34 3.68 11.14
CA GLY A 5 -20.99 3.24 12.38
C GLY A 5 -19.96 2.69 13.37
N ASP A 6 -20.41 1.80 14.28
CA ASP A 6 -19.59 1.17 15.32
C ASP A 6 -18.63 0.10 14.73
N GLY A 7 -17.70 0.52 13.86
CA GLY A 7 -16.69 -0.34 13.24
C GLY A 7 -16.98 -0.76 11.79
N ASP A 8 -18.15 -0.43 11.25
CA ASP A 8 -18.45 -0.62 9.83
C ASP A 8 -17.58 0.31 8.97
N LEU A 9 -16.85 -0.29 8.03
CA LEU A 9 -15.95 0.42 7.11
C LEU A 9 -16.42 0.26 5.67
N LEU A 10 -16.68 1.39 5.02
CA LEU A 10 -16.93 1.44 3.58
C LEU A 10 -15.62 1.58 2.82
N VAL A 11 -15.38 0.67 1.87
CA VAL A 11 -14.19 0.63 1.03
C VAL A 11 -14.60 0.83 -0.42
N LEU A 12 -13.92 1.75 -1.11
CA LEU A 12 -14.17 2.04 -2.51
C LEU A 12 -13.34 1.11 -3.39
N GLN A 13 -13.97 0.54 -4.41
CA GLN A 13 -13.28 -0.11 -5.52
C GLN A 13 -13.46 0.76 -6.76
N LYS A 14 -12.35 1.09 -7.42
CA LYS A 14 -12.29 2.06 -8.54
C LYS A 14 -13.26 1.77 -9.69
N ASN A 15 -13.65 0.50 -9.85
CA ASN A 15 -14.63 0.03 -10.82
C ASN A 15 -16.09 0.36 -10.48
N GLY A 16 -16.35 1.15 -9.44
CA GLY A 16 -17.68 1.66 -9.10
C GLY A 16 -18.36 0.97 -7.93
N HIS A 17 -17.70 0.01 -7.27
CA HIS A 17 -18.30 -0.71 -6.15
C HIS A 17 -17.92 -0.07 -4.81
N VAL A 18 -18.90 0.24 -3.98
CA VAL A 18 -18.69 0.49 -2.54
C VAL A 18 -18.92 -0.83 -1.81
N ARG A 19 -17.89 -1.31 -1.12
CA ARG A 19 -17.94 -2.54 -0.33
C ARG A 19 -18.03 -2.22 1.15
N LEU A 20 -18.64 -3.12 1.92
CA LEU A 20 -18.72 -3.02 3.37
C LEU A 20 -17.81 -4.08 3.99
N VAL A 21 -16.94 -3.63 4.89
CA VAL A 21 -16.26 -4.47 5.87
C VAL A 21 -17.00 -4.34 7.20
N ARG A 22 -17.45 -5.47 7.74
CA ARG A 22 -18.14 -5.56 9.03
C ARG A 22 -17.52 -6.70 9.83
N ASP A 23 -17.22 -6.45 11.10
CA ASP A 23 -16.58 -7.43 11.98
C ASP A 23 -15.27 -8.01 11.39
N GLY A 24 -14.51 -7.17 10.68
CA GLY A 24 -13.26 -7.55 10.00
C GLY A 24 -13.45 -8.38 8.72
N GLN A 25 -14.69 -8.62 8.27
CA GLN A 25 -14.98 -9.40 7.07
C GLN A 25 -15.54 -8.53 5.95
N LEU A 26 -14.99 -8.67 4.74
CA LEU A 26 -15.53 -8.04 3.53
C LEU A 26 -16.80 -8.78 3.10
N LEU A 27 -17.93 -8.08 3.07
CA LEU A 27 -19.19 -8.67 2.60
C LEU A 27 -19.17 -8.88 1.08
N ALA A 28 -19.85 -9.94 0.63
CA ALA A 28 -19.86 -10.36 -0.77
C ALA A 28 -20.49 -9.33 -1.72
N ASP A 29 -21.65 -8.80 -1.35
CA ASP A 29 -22.39 -7.85 -2.18
C ASP A 29 -21.97 -6.40 -1.89
N PRO A 30 -21.88 -5.53 -2.91
CA PRO A 30 -21.63 -4.12 -2.72
C PRO A 30 -22.85 -3.42 -2.10
N VAL A 31 -22.60 -2.38 -1.30
CA VAL A 31 -23.64 -1.54 -0.70
C VAL A 31 -24.09 -0.39 -1.60
N LEU A 32 -23.32 -0.13 -2.66
CA LEU A 32 -23.60 0.79 -3.76
C LEU A 32 -22.80 0.36 -4.99
N VAL A 33 -23.39 0.50 -6.17
CA VAL A 33 -22.70 0.40 -7.46
C VAL A 33 -23.01 1.65 -8.27
N VAL A 34 -21.97 2.38 -8.66
CA VAL A 34 -22.07 3.52 -9.58
C VAL A 34 -21.46 3.14 -10.94
N GLU A 35 -21.99 3.71 -12.00
CA GLU A 35 -21.43 3.53 -13.35
C GLU A 35 -20.18 4.41 -13.52
N THR A 36 -19.04 3.76 -13.82
CA THR A 36 -17.75 4.43 -14.03
C THR A 36 -16.84 3.58 -14.90
N THR A 37 -15.82 4.22 -15.49
CA THR A 37 -14.73 3.55 -16.22
C THR A 37 -13.42 3.73 -15.45
N PRO A 38 -12.78 2.66 -14.93
CA PRO A 38 -11.58 2.76 -14.08
C PRO A 38 -10.28 2.91 -14.91
N VAL A 39 -10.22 3.91 -15.78
CA VAL A 39 -9.04 4.18 -16.64
C VAL A 39 -8.16 5.24 -16.00
N ARG A 40 -6.85 4.97 -15.90
CA ARG A 40 -5.85 5.91 -15.34
C ARG A 40 -6.25 6.41 -13.96
N GLU A 41 -6.71 7.65 -13.79
CA GLU A 41 -7.16 8.21 -12.50
C GLU A 41 -8.68 8.34 -12.41
N MET A 42 -9.43 7.89 -13.42
CA MET A 42 -10.89 7.85 -13.38
C MET A 42 -11.37 6.68 -12.54
N GLY A 43 -12.60 6.78 -12.03
CA GLY A 43 -13.21 5.71 -11.25
C GLY A 43 -14.08 6.25 -10.14
N LEU A 44 -14.33 5.38 -9.16
CA LEU A 44 -14.80 5.75 -7.84
C LEU A 44 -13.60 6.23 -6.99
N LEU A 45 -13.58 7.51 -6.62
CA LEU A 45 -12.38 8.21 -6.14
C LEU A 45 -12.43 8.57 -4.66
N GLY A 46 -13.50 9.26 -4.26
CA GLY A 46 -13.59 9.90 -2.94
C GLY A 46 -14.76 9.43 -2.12
N ILE A 47 -14.56 9.41 -0.80
CA ILE A 47 -15.62 9.18 0.18
C ILE A 47 -15.38 10.04 1.42
N ALA A 48 -16.46 10.64 1.93
CA ALA A 48 -16.49 11.31 3.22
C ALA A 48 -17.83 11.05 3.92
N LYS A 49 -17.86 11.21 5.24
CA LYS A 49 -19.08 11.15 6.04
C LYS A 49 -19.25 12.40 6.90
N SER A 50 -20.44 13.00 6.83
CA SER A 50 -20.89 14.02 7.78
C SER A 50 -22.27 13.69 8.33
N GLY A 51 -22.41 13.68 9.66
CA GLY A 51 -23.63 13.23 10.31
C GLY A 51 -24.04 11.81 9.90
N GLY A 52 -25.26 11.65 9.39
CA GLY A 52 -25.78 10.39 8.84
C GLY A 52 -25.65 10.26 7.32
N ALA A 53 -24.99 11.22 6.65
CA ALA A 53 -24.83 11.24 5.20
C ALA A 53 -23.43 10.79 4.79
N VAL A 54 -23.36 10.09 3.66
CA VAL A 54 -22.13 9.65 3.00
C VAL A 54 -22.05 10.32 1.64
N TYR A 55 -20.88 10.84 1.31
CA TYR A 55 -20.61 11.58 0.08
C TYR A 55 -19.66 10.76 -0.77
N ILE A 56 -19.94 10.66 -2.07
CA ILE A 56 -19.17 9.87 -3.01
C ILE A 56 -18.72 10.78 -4.16
N TYR A 57 -17.43 10.79 -4.44
CA TYR A 57 -16.82 11.43 -5.61
C TYR A 57 -16.45 10.34 -6.63
N TYR A 58 -16.93 10.45 -7.87
CA TYR A 58 -16.54 9.54 -8.94
C TYR A 58 -16.58 10.19 -10.33
N THR A 59 -15.90 9.59 -11.30
CA THR A 59 -15.94 10.03 -12.69
C THR A 59 -17.08 9.33 -13.44
N VAL A 60 -18.01 10.11 -13.97
CA VAL A 60 -19.08 9.63 -14.84
C VAL A 60 -18.54 9.49 -16.27
N PRO A 61 -18.72 8.32 -16.93
CA PRO A 61 -18.31 8.11 -18.30
C PRO A 61 -19.40 8.54 -19.30
N ASP A 62 -19.00 8.91 -20.51
CA ASP A 62 -19.92 8.98 -21.65
C ASP A 62 -20.23 7.58 -22.22
N ALA A 63 -21.04 7.53 -23.28
CA ALA A 63 -21.44 6.26 -23.92
C ALA A 63 -20.25 5.44 -24.50
N ASP A 64 -19.12 6.08 -24.75
CA ASP A 64 -17.90 5.46 -25.28
C ASP A 64 -16.88 5.15 -24.16
N GLY A 65 -17.21 5.47 -22.91
CA GLY A 65 -16.35 5.25 -21.74
C GLY A 65 -15.35 6.37 -21.45
N ASN A 66 -15.42 7.50 -22.18
CA ASN A 66 -14.55 8.66 -21.95
C ASN A 66 -15.05 9.47 -20.73
N PRO A 67 -14.18 10.25 -20.05
CA PRO A 67 -14.61 11.09 -18.94
C PRO A 67 -15.62 12.15 -19.41
N LEU A 68 -16.84 12.10 -18.88
CA LEU A 68 -17.88 13.11 -19.12
C LEU A 68 -17.84 14.21 -18.06
N SER A 69 -17.82 13.83 -16.79
CA SER A 69 -17.80 14.74 -15.64
C SER A 69 -17.33 14.01 -14.40
N ASN A 70 -16.70 14.72 -13.48
CA ASN A 70 -16.57 14.26 -12.10
C ASN A 70 -17.87 14.63 -11.38
N ARG A 71 -18.35 13.79 -10.48
CA ARG A 71 -19.61 14.00 -9.78
C ARG A 71 -19.46 13.74 -8.30
N ILE A 72 -20.06 14.62 -7.50
CA ILE A 72 -20.22 14.43 -6.07
C ILE A 72 -21.69 14.20 -5.76
N GLU A 73 -21.99 13.05 -5.17
CA GLU A 73 -23.34 12.66 -4.76
C GLU A 73 -23.39 12.39 -3.25
N ARG A 74 -24.51 12.76 -2.62
CA ARG A 74 -24.81 12.48 -1.22
C ARG A 74 -25.83 11.35 -1.11
N TYR A 75 -25.60 10.47 -0.15
CA TYR A 75 -26.41 9.30 0.17
C TYR A 75 -26.74 9.25 1.66
N SER A 76 -27.83 8.57 2.02
CA SER A 76 -28.13 8.19 3.40
C SER A 76 -27.61 6.77 3.67
N TRP A 77 -26.94 6.56 4.80
CA TRP A 77 -26.57 5.23 5.27
C TRP A 77 -27.67 4.63 6.14
N ASN A 78 -28.27 3.50 5.72
CA ASN A 78 -29.34 2.84 6.46
C ASN A 78 -28.89 1.60 7.27
N GLY A 79 -27.57 1.35 7.36
CA GLY A 79 -26.99 0.18 8.00
C GLY A 79 -26.78 -1.03 7.09
N GLN A 80 -27.27 -0.97 5.84
CA GLN A 80 -27.13 -2.05 4.86
C GLN A 80 -26.72 -1.53 3.47
N SER A 81 -27.21 -0.37 3.05
CA SER A 81 -26.97 0.20 1.72
C SER A 81 -26.89 1.72 1.78
N LEU A 82 -26.23 2.31 0.78
CA LEU A 82 -26.31 3.74 0.51
C LEU A 82 -27.55 4.00 -0.35
N VAL A 83 -28.46 4.83 0.16
CA VAL A 83 -29.77 5.10 -0.47
C VAL A 83 -30.00 6.60 -0.65
N ASP A 84 -31.08 6.95 -1.36
CA ASP A 84 -31.54 8.33 -1.56
C ASP A 84 -30.47 9.27 -2.17
N PRO A 85 -29.91 8.93 -3.36
CA PRO A 85 -28.87 9.74 -4.00
C PRO A 85 -29.35 11.16 -4.29
N THR A 86 -28.51 12.13 -3.96
CA THR A 86 -28.67 13.54 -4.33
C THR A 86 -27.40 14.02 -5.00
N ILE A 87 -27.48 14.44 -6.26
CA ILE A 87 -26.36 15.08 -6.95
C ILE A 87 -26.12 16.46 -6.32
N LEU A 88 -24.90 16.71 -5.88
CA LEU A 88 -24.50 18.01 -5.33
C LEU A 88 -23.70 18.83 -6.34
N MET A 89 -22.80 18.18 -7.08
CA MET A 89 -21.89 18.84 -8.01
C MET A 89 -21.66 17.98 -9.25
N GLU A 90 -21.59 18.64 -10.42
CA GLU A 90 -21.02 18.11 -11.65
C GLU A 90 -19.84 19.00 -12.02
N LEU A 91 -18.66 18.40 -12.10
CA LEU A 91 -17.37 19.04 -12.18
C LEU A 91 -16.65 18.58 -13.46
N PRO A 92 -15.67 19.37 -13.95
CA PRO A 92 -14.77 18.93 -14.99
C PRO A 92 -14.12 17.57 -14.68
N ALA A 93 -13.97 16.75 -15.71
CA ALA A 93 -13.19 15.52 -15.65
C ALA A 93 -12.15 15.42 -16.76
N ASN A 94 -11.16 14.56 -16.52
CA ASN A 94 -10.23 14.07 -17.52
C ASN A 94 -9.80 12.63 -17.13
N THR A 95 -8.87 12.03 -17.85
CA THR A 95 -8.28 10.73 -17.50
C THR A 95 -7.20 10.83 -16.40
N TYR A 96 -6.79 12.05 -16.04
CA TYR A 96 -5.76 12.36 -15.05
C TYR A 96 -6.05 13.70 -14.35
N HIS A 97 -5.43 13.90 -13.20
CA HIS A 97 -5.52 15.03 -12.29
C HIS A 97 -6.97 15.34 -11.85
N ASN A 98 -7.77 14.30 -11.63
CA ASN A 98 -9.13 14.46 -11.12
C ASN A 98 -9.15 14.77 -9.61
N GLY A 99 -8.05 14.49 -8.90
CA GLY A 99 -8.03 14.52 -7.45
C GLY A 99 -9.06 13.54 -6.87
N GLY A 100 -10.03 14.06 -6.12
CA GLY A 100 -11.15 13.30 -5.60
C GLY A 100 -11.03 12.93 -4.12
N ALA A 101 -9.95 13.30 -3.44
CA ALA A 101 -9.89 13.16 -1.98
C ALA A 101 -10.99 14.02 -1.32
N MET A 102 -11.61 13.47 -0.29
CA MET A 102 -12.66 14.15 0.48
C MET A 102 -12.37 14.08 1.97
N ALA A 103 -12.76 15.11 2.69
CA ALA A 103 -12.65 15.16 4.14
C ALA A 103 -13.83 15.93 4.75
N THR A 104 -14.20 15.59 5.97
CA THR A 104 -15.18 16.34 6.75
C THR A 104 -14.44 17.18 7.78
N GLY A 105 -14.73 18.48 7.78
CA GLY A 105 -14.13 19.42 8.72
C GLY A 105 -14.70 19.32 10.12
N PRO A 106 -14.05 19.95 11.12
CA PRO A 106 -14.55 20.03 12.49
C PRO A 106 -15.87 20.83 12.60
N ASP A 107 -16.18 21.62 11.58
CA ASP A 107 -17.43 22.36 11.39
C ASP A 107 -18.58 21.49 10.85
N GLY A 108 -18.32 20.22 10.53
CA GLY A 108 -19.27 19.29 9.92
C GLY A 108 -19.50 19.51 8.43
N GLN A 109 -18.75 20.42 7.79
CA GLN A 109 -18.81 20.64 6.34
C GLN A 109 -17.97 19.60 5.61
N VAL A 110 -18.38 19.26 4.39
CA VAL A 110 -17.62 18.35 3.53
C VAL A 110 -16.80 19.14 2.52
N TYR A 111 -15.54 18.75 2.37
CA TYR A 111 -14.58 19.33 1.44
C TYR A 111 -14.11 18.26 0.45
N ALA A 112 -13.83 18.68 -0.78
CA ALA A 112 -13.30 17.80 -1.81
C ALA A 112 -12.27 18.52 -2.65
N VAL A 113 -11.18 17.83 -3.00
CA VAL A 113 -10.17 18.36 -3.90
C VAL A 113 -10.45 17.94 -5.34
N ILE A 114 -10.28 18.88 -6.27
CA ILE A 114 -10.24 18.63 -7.70
C ILE A 114 -8.97 19.27 -8.25
N GLY A 115 -8.16 18.44 -8.91
CA GLY A 115 -6.92 18.88 -9.53
C GLY A 115 -7.18 19.78 -10.73
N ASP A 116 -6.12 20.11 -11.46
CA ASP A 116 -6.22 20.93 -12.67
C ASP A 116 -6.93 20.21 -13.83
N THR A 117 -7.11 18.89 -13.75
CA THR A 117 -7.66 18.01 -14.79
C THR A 117 -6.93 18.11 -16.13
N GLY A 118 -5.66 18.56 -16.14
CA GLY A 118 -4.91 18.90 -17.34
C GLY A 118 -5.47 20.10 -18.12
N LYS A 119 -6.34 20.89 -17.51
CA LYS A 119 -6.97 22.07 -18.11
C LYS A 119 -6.27 23.33 -17.64
N TYR A 120 -6.02 24.25 -18.57
CA TYR A 120 -5.33 25.52 -18.29
C TYR A 120 -6.36 26.61 -18.01
N GLY A 121 -6.83 26.65 -16.77
CA GLY A 121 -7.74 27.68 -16.26
C GLY A 121 -7.00 28.87 -15.62
N PRO A 122 -7.76 29.82 -15.06
CA PRO A 122 -7.20 30.97 -14.37
C PRO A 122 -6.73 30.65 -12.94
N LEU A 123 -7.13 29.53 -12.34
CA LEU A 123 -6.84 29.20 -10.93
C LEU A 123 -5.51 28.46 -10.71
N GLN A 124 -4.84 28.04 -11.79
CA GLN A 124 -3.51 27.43 -11.81
C GLN A 124 -2.38 28.48 -11.85
N ASN A 125 -2.55 29.64 -11.20
CA ASN A 125 -1.57 30.76 -11.14
C ASN A 125 -0.94 31.21 -12.47
N LYS A 126 -1.62 30.99 -13.59
CA LYS A 126 -1.16 31.44 -14.91
C LYS A 126 -1.58 32.86 -15.23
N GLY A 127 -0.78 33.52 -16.06
CA GLY A 127 -1.16 34.78 -16.70
C GLY A 127 -2.43 34.66 -17.55
N PRO A 128 -3.21 35.75 -17.72
CA PRO A 128 -4.51 35.76 -18.40
C PRO A 128 -4.46 35.29 -19.87
N GLU A 129 -3.29 35.30 -20.49
CA GLU A 129 -3.03 34.78 -21.83
C GLU A 129 -3.17 33.24 -21.93
N SER A 130 -3.07 32.53 -20.81
CA SER A 130 -3.06 31.06 -20.76
C SER A 130 -4.45 30.43 -20.68
N ILE A 131 -5.52 31.23 -20.60
CA ILE A 131 -6.90 30.74 -20.56
C ILE A 131 -7.28 30.19 -21.94
N HIS A 132 -7.32 28.87 -22.08
CA HIS A 132 -7.58 28.20 -23.36
C HIS A 132 -8.54 27.00 -23.23
N PRO A 133 -9.47 26.80 -24.20
CA PRO A 133 -9.84 27.70 -25.30
C PRO A 133 -10.83 28.79 -24.85
N PRO A 134 -10.79 29.99 -25.46
CA PRO A 134 -11.83 30.99 -25.26
C PRO A 134 -13.21 30.42 -25.65
N GLY A 135 -14.20 30.58 -24.76
CA GLY A 135 -15.57 30.12 -24.97
C GLY A 135 -15.90 28.75 -24.37
N THR A 136 -14.97 28.13 -23.64
CA THR A 136 -15.26 26.96 -22.79
C THR A 136 -15.33 27.37 -21.33
N THR A 137 -16.13 26.67 -20.53
CA THR A 137 -16.19 26.80 -19.06
C THR A 137 -15.65 25.55 -18.37
N ASP A 138 -14.96 24.70 -19.13
CA ASP A 138 -14.55 23.36 -18.69
C ASP A 138 -13.37 23.38 -17.72
N TYR A 139 -12.77 24.55 -17.51
CA TYR A 139 -11.75 24.83 -16.50
C TYR A 139 -12.33 25.46 -15.22
N LEU A 140 -13.64 25.76 -15.17
CA LEU A 140 -14.26 26.25 -13.94
C LEU A 140 -14.23 25.14 -12.90
N ASP A 141 -14.02 25.49 -11.64
CA ASP A 141 -13.93 24.52 -10.54
C ASP A 141 -12.78 23.50 -10.73
N THR A 142 -11.70 23.84 -11.45
CA THR A 142 -10.46 23.03 -11.47
C THR A 142 -9.36 23.73 -10.69
N SER A 143 -8.42 22.93 -10.16
CA SER A 143 -7.30 23.41 -9.34
C SER A 143 -7.77 24.06 -8.03
N VAL A 144 -8.71 23.42 -7.34
CA VAL A 144 -9.36 23.96 -6.14
C VAL A 144 -9.66 22.89 -5.09
N ILE A 145 -9.81 23.35 -3.84
CA ILE A 145 -10.51 22.61 -2.79
C ILE A 145 -11.90 23.23 -2.62
N LEU A 146 -12.92 22.42 -2.87
CA LEU A 146 -14.34 22.78 -2.86
C LEU A 146 -14.92 22.69 -1.44
N ARG A 147 -15.84 23.60 -1.12
CA ARG A 147 -16.86 23.40 -0.07
C ARG A 147 -18.05 22.69 -0.70
N VAL A 148 -18.31 21.45 -0.30
CA VAL A 148 -19.31 20.58 -0.94
C VAL A 148 -20.70 20.78 -0.34
N ASP A 149 -20.80 20.69 0.98
CA ASP A 149 -22.08 20.75 1.69
C ASP A 149 -21.89 21.43 3.06
N PRO A 150 -22.39 22.67 3.24
CA PRO A 150 -23.02 23.52 2.23
C PRO A 150 -22.00 24.09 1.21
N PRO A 151 -22.44 24.41 -0.02
CA PRO A 151 -21.57 25.03 -1.02
C PRO A 151 -21.26 26.50 -0.69
N GLY A 152 -20.06 26.95 -1.08
CA GLY A 152 -19.58 28.32 -0.86
C GLY A 152 -18.36 28.66 -1.73
N PRO A 153 -17.64 29.76 -1.41
CA PRO A 153 -16.35 30.05 -2.05
C PRO A 153 -15.39 28.86 -1.94
N TYR A 154 -14.41 28.77 -2.84
CA TYR A 154 -13.36 27.76 -2.72
C TYR A 154 -12.62 27.92 -1.39
N TYR A 155 -12.25 26.79 -0.80
CA TYR A 155 -11.42 26.78 0.41
C TYR A 155 -9.96 27.06 0.06
N ALA A 156 -9.51 26.52 -1.09
CA ALA A 156 -8.18 26.77 -1.64
C ALA A 156 -8.20 26.78 -3.17
N VAL A 157 -7.17 27.37 -3.76
CA VAL A 157 -6.93 27.44 -5.21
C VAL A 157 -5.48 27.06 -5.54
N GLY A 158 -5.18 26.87 -6.83
CA GLY A 158 -3.82 26.61 -7.29
C GLY A 158 -3.32 25.22 -6.91
N VAL A 159 -4.20 24.23 -6.82
CA VAL A 159 -3.84 22.81 -6.54
C VAL A 159 -3.63 22.05 -7.85
N ARG A 160 -2.52 21.35 -8.05
CA ARG A 160 -2.23 20.54 -9.24
C ARG A 160 -3.00 19.23 -9.25
N ASN A 161 -2.60 18.31 -8.37
CA ASN A 161 -3.12 16.95 -8.32
C ASN A 161 -2.94 16.38 -6.92
N SER A 162 -4.02 16.34 -6.13
CA SER A 162 -3.99 15.95 -4.73
C SER A 162 -4.89 14.74 -4.49
N PHE A 163 -4.34 13.74 -3.79
CA PHE A 163 -5.03 12.51 -3.41
C PHE A 163 -5.21 12.40 -1.88
N GLY A 164 -4.78 13.41 -1.13
CA GLY A 164 -4.79 13.43 0.32
C GLY A 164 -5.49 14.65 0.87
N LEU A 165 -6.46 14.42 1.76
CA LEU A 165 -7.11 15.50 2.49
C LEU A 165 -7.47 15.04 3.91
N ALA A 166 -7.02 15.77 4.91
CA ALA A 166 -7.35 15.53 6.31
C ALA A 166 -7.42 16.83 7.10
N PHE A 167 -8.16 16.81 8.20
CA PHE A 167 -8.14 17.89 9.18
C PHE A 167 -7.32 17.44 10.38
N ASP A 168 -6.46 18.32 10.86
CA ASP A 168 -5.79 18.12 12.13
C ASP A 168 -6.84 18.08 13.26
N PRO A 169 -6.95 16.98 14.02
CA PRO A 169 -7.96 16.85 15.06
C PRO A 169 -7.75 17.83 16.24
N VAL A 170 -6.57 18.44 16.37
CA VAL A 170 -6.26 19.37 17.46
C VAL A 170 -6.56 20.82 17.07
N THR A 171 -6.03 21.28 15.93
CA THR A 171 -6.20 22.68 15.50
C THR A 171 -7.45 22.90 14.63
N GLY A 172 -7.94 21.85 13.99
CA GLY A 172 -9.00 21.95 12.99
C GLY A 172 -8.52 22.52 11.65
N THR A 173 -7.21 22.68 11.43
CA THR A 173 -6.65 23.13 10.16
C THR A 173 -6.60 21.98 9.16
N MET A 174 -6.91 22.26 7.89
CA MET A 174 -6.82 21.30 6.80
C MET A 174 -5.36 21.09 6.39
N TRP A 175 -5.03 19.85 6.05
CA TRP A 175 -3.75 19.45 5.48
C TRP A 175 -4.01 18.59 4.25
N ASP A 176 -3.18 18.77 3.24
CA ASP A 176 -3.29 18.03 1.98
C ASP A 176 -1.90 17.54 1.52
N THR A 177 -1.93 16.62 0.56
CA THR A 177 -0.72 16.18 -0.13
C THR A 177 -0.89 16.42 -1.61
N GLU A 178 0.10 17.03 -2.23
CA GLU A 178 0.02 17.41 -3.63
C GLU A 178 1.14 16.74 -4.43
N ASN A 179 0.80 16.22 -5.61
CA ASN A 179 1.77 15.67 -6.54
C ASN A 179 2.26 16.79 -7.46
N GLY A 180 3.56 17.03 -7.44
CA GLY A 180 4.25 17.89 -8.39
C GLY A 180 4.34 17.26 -9.78
N ASP A 181 4.98 17.95 -10.71
CA ASP A 181 5.12 17.48 -12.09
C ASP A 181 6.23 16.45 -12.23
N ASP A 182 7.42 16.87 -12.65
CA ASP A 182 8.62 16.04 -12.70
C ASP A 182 9.46 16.15 -11.40
N ASP A 183 9.11 17.09 -10.51
CA ASP A 183 9.72 17.34 -9.22
C ASP A 183 8.69 17.87 -8.20
N SER A 184 9.12 17.97 -6.94
CA SER A 184 8.45 18.76 -5.89
C SER A 184 7.03 18.27 -5.53
N ASP A 185 6.94 17.06 -4.98
CA ASP A 185 5.74 16.63 -4.28
C ASP A 185 5.67 17.27 -2.88
N GLU A 186 4.47 17.53 -2.38
CA GLU A 186 4.28 18.43 -1.24
C GLU A 186 3.37 17.85 -0.15
N ILE A 187 3.58 18.33 1.08
CA ILE A 187 2.59 18.36 2.15
C ILE A 187 2.31 19.83 2.47
N ASN A 188 1.05 20.24 2.44
CA ASN A 188 0.67 21.63 2.70
C ASN A 188 -0.25 21.74 3.92
N MET A 189 -0.03 22.78 4.74
CA MET A 189 -1.07 23.26 5.65
C MET A 189 -1.96 24.24 4.89
N VAL A 190 -3.25 23.95 4.85
CA VAL A 190 -4.24 24.61 4.01
C VAL A 190 -5.19 25.45 4.89
N PRO A 191 -4.85 26.70 5.22
CA PRO A 191 -5.82 27.62 5.81
C PRO A 191 -6.91 28.00 4.79
N ASP A 192 -8.02 28.56 5.26
CA ASP A 192 -9.04 29.13 4.37
C ASP A 192 -8.46 30.27 3.54
N GLY A 193 -8.67 30.27 2.23
CA GLY A 193 -8.02 31.19 1.31
C GLY A 193 -6.59 30.77 0.96
N PHE A 194 -6.22 29.50 1.08
CA PHE A 194 -4.91 29.03 0.65
C PHE A 194 -4.77 29.05 -0.89
N ASN A 195 -3.57 29.39 -1.37
CA ASN A 195 -3.17 29.23 -2.76
C ASN A 195 -1.89 28.38 -2.82
N SER A 196 -1.95 27.17 -3.38
CA SER A 196 -0.78 26.27 -3.51
C SER A 196 0.28 26.81 -4.47
N GLY A 197 -0.08 27.76 -5.33
CA GLY A 197 0.87 28.34 -6.29
C GLY A 197 1.05 27.57 -7.58
N TRP A 198 0.36 26.43 -7.77
CA TRP A 198 0.56 25.54 -8.92
C TRP A 198 0.67 26.30 -10.24
N GLU A 199 1.68 25.84 -10.99
CA GLU A 199 2.33 26.24 -12.23
C GLU A 199 3.31 27.41 -12.12
N ALA A 200 2.96 28.44 -11.37
CA ALA A 200 3.92 29.52 -11.07
C ALA A 200 4.98 29.06 -10.05
N VAL A 201 4.57 28.24 -9.09
CA VAL A 201 5.41 27.68 -8.02
C VAL A 201 5.10 26.20 -7.82
N MET A 202 6.15 25.42 -7.52
CA MET A 202 6.13 24.06 -6.98
C MET A 202 7.32 23.95 -6.04
N GLY A 203 7.15 23.32 -4.88
CA GLY A 203 8.13 23.33 -3.81
C GLY A 203 8.32 24.73 -3.21
N PRO A 204 9.43 24.95 -2.48
CA PRO A 204 9.73 26.27 -1.92
C PRO A 204 9.83 27.36 -2.98
N ALA A 205 9.14 28.47 -2.77
CA ALA A 205 9.05 29.55 -3.73
C ALA A 205 10.40 30.22 -4.04
N THR A 206 10.55 30.58 -5.31
CA THR A 206 11.60 31.50 -5.76
C THR A 206 11.02 32.89 -6.03
N GLU A 207 11.85 33.93 -6.02
CA GLU A 207 11.42 35.29 -6.39
C GLU A 207 10.79 35.34 -7.80
N GLU A 208 11.32 34.55 -8.74
CA GLU A 208 10.78 34.43 -10.10
C GLU A 208 9.41 33.76 -10.11
N GLY A 209 9.23 32.67 -9.35
CA GLY A 209 7.94 32.00 -9.21
C GLY A 209 6.86 32.94 -8.65
N LEU A 210 7.17 33.63 -7.54
CA LEU A 210 6.27 34.60 -6.93
C LEU A 210 5.92 35.76 -7.87
N ALA A 211 6.88 36.21 -8.70
CA ALA A 211 6.63 37.28 -9.66
C ALA A 211 5.70 36.86 -10.83
N ARG A 212 5.57 35.55 -11.10
CA ARG A 212 4.66 35.02 -12.13
C ARG A 212 3.24 34.77 -11.61
N MET A 213 3.04 34.72 -10.30
CA MET A 213 1.74 34.47 -9.67
C MET A 213 0.69 35.49 -10.12
N ALA A 214 -0.46 35.01 -10.59
CA ALA A 214 -1.58 35.87 -10.97
C ALA A 214 -2.19 36.63 -9.76
N GLY A 215 -2.25 35.96 -8.60
CA GLY A 215 -2.88 36.45 -7.38
C GLY A 215 -4.41 36.47 -7.47
N TYR A 216 -5.07 36.12 -6.37
CA TYR A 216 -6.54 36.09 -6.31
C TYR A 216 -7.03 36.78 -5.04
N GLU A 217 -8.08 37.59 -5.17
CA GLU A 217 -8.66 38.29 -4.02
C GLU A 217 -9.15 37.28 -2.97
N GLY A 218 -8.65 37.42 -1.74
CA GLY A 218 -8.99 36.52 -0.63
C GLY A 218 -8.22 35.20 -0.63
N TYR A 219 -7.24 35.01 -1.53
CA TYR A 219 -6.35 33.84 -1.50
C TYR A 219 -4.87 34.24 -1.43
N GLU A 220 -4.15 33.62 -0.51
CA GLU A 220 -2.74 33.92 -0.22
C GLU A 220 -1.88 32.68 -0.43
N TYR A 221 -0.75 32.88 -1.11
CA TYR A 221 0.24 31.82 -1.30
C TYR A 221 0.96 31.51 0.02
N ARG A 222 1.23 30.22 0.26
CA ARG A 222 2.15 29.77 1.30
C ARG A 222 3.02 28.65 0.73
N ASP A 223 4.28 28.60 1.17
CA ASP A 223 5.19 27.50 0.85
C ASP A 223 4.66 26.17 1.44
N PRO A 224 5.08 25.03 0.86
CA PRO A 224 4.80 23.73 1.44
C PRO A 224 5.53 23.52 2.75
N GLU A 225 4.88 22.77 3.65
CA GLU A 225 5.41 22.44 4.97
C GLU A 225 6.44 21.29 4.90
N PHE A 226 6.39 20.52 3.81
CA PHE A 226 7.44 19.58 3.43
C PHE A 226 7.40 19.34 1.91
N THR A 227 8.57 19.18 1.29
CA THR A 227 8.71 18.87 -0.14
C THR A 227 9.60 17.66 -0.36
N TRP A 228 9.17 16.70 -1.18
CA TRP A 228 10.07 15.74 -1.80
C TRP A 228 10.51 16.27 -3.16
N HIS A 229 11.78 16.61 -3.30
CA HIS A 229 12.30 17.10 -4.59
C HIS A 229 12.15 16.01 -5.67
N ARG A 230 12.41 14.75 -5.31
CA ARG A 230 12.14 13.57 -6.16
C ARG A 230 10.69 13.10 -5.93
N PRO A 231 9.82 13.06 -6.96
CA PRO A 231 8.44 12.67 -6.76
C PRO A 231 8.28 11.24 -6.20
N VAL A 232 7.52 11.13 -5.13
CA VAL A 232 7.11 9.88 -4.48
C VAL A 232 5.65 9.53 -4.79
N ALA A 233 4.88 10.48 -5.34
CA ALA A 233 3.44 10.47 -5.48
C ALA A 233 2.75 10.27 -4.12
N PRO A 234 2.81 11.25 -3.19
CA PRO A 234 2.10 11.18 -1.92
C PRO A 234 0.59 11.17 -2.16
N THR A 235 -0.12 10.46 -1.29
CA THR A 235 -1.56 10.23 -1.45
C THR A 235 -2.31 10.36 -0.14
N GLY A 236 -2.60 9.27 0.58
CA GLY A 236 -3.36 9.34 1.80
C GLY A 236 -2.60 10.12 2.87
N ILE A 237 -3.27 11.10 3.50
CA ILE A 237 -2.80 11.80 4.71
C ILE A 237 -3.79 11.55 5.85
N GLY A 238 -3.28 11.36 7.06
CA GLY A 238 -4.09 11.15 8.26
C GLY A 238 -3.32 11.40 9.55
N PHE A 239 -4.03 11.67 10.63
CA PHE A 239 -3.45 11.96 11.94
C PHE A 239 -3.65 10.77 12.86
N ALA A 240 -2.59 10.33 13.54
CA ALA A 240 -2.73 9.29 14.55
C ALA A 240 -3.47 9.80 15.79
N ASP A 241 -4.33 8.94 16.34
CA ASP A 241 -4.90 9.06 17.68
C ASP A 241 -4.65 7.74 18.44
N PHE A 242 -3.38 7.34 18.52
CA PHE A 242 -2.99 6.15 19.28
C PHE A 242 -3.08 6.37 20.81
N GLY A 243 -3.58 7.53 21.26
CA GLY A 243 -3.47 8.01 22.63
C GLY A 243 -2.03 8.34 23.01
N ALA A 244 -1.70 8.25 24.31
CA ALA A 244 -0.37 8.61 24.80
C ALA A 244 0.74 7.70 24.22
N GLY A 245 1.77 8.30 23.61
CA GLY A 245 2.91 7.54 23.08
C GLY A 245 3.79 8.37 22.15
N GLU A 246 4.75 7.69 21.52
CA GLU A 246 5.71 8.30 20.59
C GLU A 246 5.07 8.82 19.30
N TYR A 247 3.93 8.26 18.92
CA TYR A 247 3.22 8.53 17.68
C TYR A 247 2.04 9.50 17.83
N ASP A 248 1.78 9.97 19.06
CA ASP A 248 0.61 10.78 19.38
C ASP A 248 0.66 12.14 18.67
N GLY A 249 -0.44 12.50 18.00
CA GLY A 249 -0.55 13.74 17.25
C GLY A 249 0.33 13.84 16.00
N SER A 250 1.05 12.78 15.60
CA SER A 250 1.84 12.76 14.37
C SER A 250 0.96 12.68 13.13
N VAL A 251 1.47 13.22 12.02
CA VAL A 251 0.88 13.11 10.68
C VAL A 251 1.49 11.91 9.98
N PHE A 252 0.66 11.15 9.28
CA PHE A 252 1.07 10.02 8.45
C PHE A 252 0.70 10.31 7.00
N VAL A 253 1.65 10.04 6.10
CA VAL A 253 1.48 10.19 4.66
C VAL A 253 1.89 8.91 3.97
N GLY A 254 1.05 8.41 3.06
CA GLY A 254 1.38 7.27 2.20
C GLY A 254 1.86 7.72 0.83
N ASP A 255 2.61 6.87 0.14
CA ASP A 255 2.94 7.08 -1.28
C ASP A 255 2.55 5.92 -2.20
N CYS A 256 2.52 6.21 -3.50
CA CYS A 256 2.25 5.23 -4.53
C CYS A 256 3.47 4.69 -5.25
N ASN A 257 4.54 5.49 -5.40
CA ASN A 257 5.70 5.05 -6.19
C ASN A 257 6.57 4.02 -5.46
N HIS A 258 6.62 4.07 -4.13
CA HIS A 258 7.53 3.23 -3.32
C HIS A 258 6.77 2.34 -2.33
N GLY A 259 5.49 2.61 -2.10
CA GLY A 259 4.64 1.93 -1.13
C GLY A 259 5.12 2.13 0.30
N ARG A 260 5.47 3.37 0.62
CA ARG A 260 5.95 3.79 1.94
C ARG A 260 4.85 4.44 2.76
N LEU A 261 4.99 4.31 4.07
CA LEU A 261 4.30 5.13 5.06
C LEU A 261 5.34 6.02 5.73
N TYR A 262 5.14 7.32 5.59
CA TYR A 262 5.89 8.36 6.28
C TYR A 262 5.16 8.79 7.54
N MET A 263 5.92 9.14 8.57
CA MET A 263 5.43 9.76 9.80
C MET A 263 6.20 11.08 10.01
N PHE A 264 5.46 12.15 10.19
CA PHE A 264 5.98 13.47 10.48
C PHE A 264 5.57 13.88 11.88
N LYS A 265 6.58 14.21 12.69
CA LYS A 265 6.35 14.74 14.03
C LYS A 265 6.04 16.24 13.92
N MET A 266 4.86 16.62 14.37
CA MET A 266 4.41 18.01 14.39
C MET A 266 5.19 18.83 15.42
N ASN A 267 5.42 20.11 15.13
CA ASN A 267 5.86 21.08 16.13
C ASN A 267 4.73 21.38 17.15
N GLN A 268 5.01 22.22 18.15
CA GLN A 268 4.07 22.49 19.22
C GLN A 268 2.81 23.23 18.74
N GLU A 269 3.00 24.15 17.80
CA GLU A 269 1.98 24.98 17.17
C GLU A 269 1.12 24.21 16.16
N ARG A 270 1.62 23.06 15.70
CA ARG A 270 1.03 22.18 14.67
C ARG A 270 0.88 22.87 13.32
N ASP A 271 1.84 23.72 12.96
CA ASP A 271 1.94 24.44 11.69
C ASP A 271 3.21 24.06 10.89
N GLY A 272 3.89 22.99 11.30
CA GLY A 272 5.08 22.46 10.64
C GLY A 272 5.64 21.23 11.36
N PHE A 273 6.80 20.76 10.91
CA PHE A 273 7.42 19.53 11.38
C PHE A 273 8.73 19.76 12.14
N VAL A 274 9.11 18.79 12.97
CA VAL A 274 10.37 18.80 13.72
C VAL A 274 11.24 17.65 13.24
N PHE A 275 12.43 17.97 12.74
CA PHE A 275 13.41 17.00 12.25
C PHE A 275 14.69 17.00 13.07
N ALA A 276 15.19 15.81 13.37
CA ALA A 276 16.50 15.58 13.96
C ALA A 276 17.60 15.51 12.89
N SER A 277 17.29 14.97 11.71
CA SER A 277 18.21 14.81 10.60
C SER A 277 18.53 16.16 9.96
N PRO A 278 19.81 16.57 9.86
CA PRO A 278 20.18 17.86 9.28
C PRO A 278 19.68 18.09 7.86
N GLY A 279 19.60 17.03 7.04
CA GLY A 279 19.16 17.11 5.64
C GLY A 279 17.67 17.36 5.45
N LEU A 280 16.85 17.27 6.52
CA LEU A 280 15.41 17.55 6.42
C LEU A 280 15.01 18.86 7.12
N GLN A 281 15.97 19.57 7.73
CA GLN A 281 15.68 20.75 8.57
C GLN A 281 15.16 21.96 7.80
N ASP A 282 15.41 22.02 6.49
CA ASP A 282 14.84 23.04 5.59
C ASP A 282 13.47 22.64 5.02
N GLY A 283 12.94 21.47 5.42
CA GLY A 283 11.65 20.98 4.94
C GLY A 283 11.71 20.37 3.54
N VAL A 284 12.90 20.15 2.97
CA VAL A 284 13.06 19.57 1.64
C VAL A 284 13.83 18.25 1.75
N ALA A 285 13.31 17.20 1.12
CA ALA A 285 14.04 15.95 0.92
C ALA A 285 14.73 15.98 -0.45
N ASP A 286 16.02 16.29 -0.45
CA ASP A 286 16.85 16.36 -1.65
C ASP A 286 17.39 14.99 -2.08
N GLU A 287 17.95 14.93 -3.29
CA GLU A 287 18.64 13.74 -3.77
C GLU A 287 19.88 13.44 -2.89
N GLY A 288 19.81 12.32 -2.16
CA GLY A 288 20.89 11.84 -1.30
C GLY A 288 20.62 12.00 0.19
N ASP A 289 19.55 12.71 0.57
CA ASP A 289 19.12 12.76 1.96
C ASP A 289 18.60 11.41 2.44
N SER A 290 18.84 11.15 3.73
CA SER A 290 18.28 9.97 4.39
C SER A 290 16.85 10.24 4.81
N LEU A 291 15.94 9.36 4.40
CA LEU A 291 14.54 9.39 4.80
C LEU A 291 14.25 8.44 5.98
N GLU A 292 15.27 7.81 6.57
CA GLU A 292 15.11 6.83 7.67
C GLU A 292 14.36 7.41 8.88
N GLU A 293 14.47 8.73 9.12
CA GLU A 293 13.75 9.39 10.22
C GLU A 293 12.23 9.39 10.02
N ILE A 294 11.77 9.57 8.78
CA ILE A 294 10.34 9.73 8.48
C ILE A 294 9.69 8.44 7.96
N VAL A 295 10.44 7.50 7.37
CA VAL A 295 9.88 6.25 6.85
C VAL A 295 9.67 5.25 7.98
N VAL A 296 8.39 4.96 8.31
CA VAL A 296 8.01 4.04 9.39
C VAL A 296 7.53 2.68 8.90
N ALA A 297 7.14 2.57 7.63
CA ALA A 297 6.85 1.29 6.99
C ALA A 297 7.12 1.34 5.48
N GLU A 298 7.45 0.18 4.91
CA GLU A 298 7.65 0.00 3.47
C GLU A 298 6.94 -1.27 2.99
N GLY A 299 6.78 -1.43 1.67
CA GLY A 299 6.17 -2.62 1.09
C GLY A 299 4.65 -2.67 1.28
N LEU A 300 4.01 -1.51 1.48
CA LEU A 300 2.55 -1.40 1.59
C LEU A 300 1.86 -1.38 0.23
N GLY A 301 2.61 -1.27 -0.87
CA GLY A 301 2.04 -1.00 -2.19
C GLY A 301 1.48 0.42 -2.28
N CYS A 302 0.74 0.76 -3.33
CA CYS A 302 0.23 2.11 -3.52
C CYS A 302 -0.84 2.45 -2.48
N VAL A 303 -0.41 3.19 -1.45
CA VAL A 303 -1.29 3.71 -0.41
C VAL A 303 -2.21 4.74 -1.05
N THR A 304 -3.49 4.76 -0.69
CA THR A 304 -4.48 5.68 -1.31
C THR A 304 -5.34 6.43 -0.31
N ASN A 305 -5.42 5.96 0.93
CA ASN A 305 -6.20 6.60 1.97
C ASN A 305 -5.66 6.18 3.34
N ILE A 306 -5.66 7.12 4.28
CA ILE A 306 -5.31 6.89 5.69
C ILE A 306 -6.47 7.44 6.52
N ARG A 307 -6.97 6.63 7.45
CA ARG A 307 -8.05 7.02 8.38
C ARG A 307 -7.80 6.46 9.76
N THR A 308 -8.16 7.22 10.77
CA THR A 308 -8.18 6.74 12.15
C THR A 308 -9.50 6.04 12.40
N GLY A 309 -9.43 4.79 12.84
CA GLY A 309 -10.59 3.99 13.19
C GLY A 309 -11.18 4.39 14.54
N PRO A 310 -12.41 3.94 14.83
CA PRO A 310 -13.05 4.17 16.12
C PRO A 310 -12.32 3.47 17.29
N ASP A 311 -11.39 2.57 16.99
CA ASP A 311 -10.49 1.90 17.93
C ASP A 311 -9.20 2.69 18.20
N GLY A 312 -9.03 3.88 17.60
CA GLY A 312 -7.85 4.74 17.72
C GLY A 312 -6.66 4.31 16.85
N TYR A 313 -6.80 3.23 16.08
CA TYR A 313 -5.72 2.76 15.20
C TYR A 313 -5.81 3.37 13.80
N LEU A 314 -4.69 3.38 13.09
CA LEU A 314 -4.67 3.83 11.70
C LEU A 314 -5.09 2.69 10.78
N TYR A 315 -5.89 3.01 9.78
CA TYR A 315 -6.26 2.13 8.69
C TYR A 315 -5.72 2.71 7.40
N ILE A 316 -5.21 1.86 6.51
CA ILE A 316 -4.58 2.25 5.26
C ILE A 316 -5.15 1.40 4.12
N THR A 317 -5.66 2.03 3.06
CA THR A 317 -5.99 1.29 1.81
C THR A 317 -4.77 1.21 0.90
N SER A 318 -4.40 0.00 0.50
CA SER A 318 -3.44 -0.26 -0.56
C SER A 318 -4.15 -0.70 -1.84
N TYR A 319 -4.06 0.14 -2.86
CA TYR A 319 -4.67 -0.11 -4.16
C TYR A 319 -4.01 -1.30 -4.88
N SER A 320 -2.68 -1.37 -4.87
CA SER A 320 -1.96 -2.42 -5.61
C SER A 320 -2.03 -3.79 -4.93
N HIS A 321 -2.32 -3.84 -3.63
CA HIS A 321 -2.45 -5.10 -2.89
C HIS A 321 -3.91 -5.51 -2.65
N ASP A 322 -4.89 -4.72 -3.08
CA ASP A 322 -6.32 -4.95 -2.81
C ASP A 322 -6.58 -5.22 -1.31
N THR A 323 -5.93 -4.45 -0.44
CA THR A 323 -5.86 -4.72 1.00
C THR A 323 -6.11 -3.46 1.81
N VAL A 324 -6.86 -3.59 2.91
CA VAL A 324 -6.89 -2.58 3.99
C VAL A 324 -6.00 -3.08 5.13
N TYR A 325 -4.94 -2.34 5.42
CA TYR A 325 -4.09 -2.57 6.58
C TYR A 325 -4.66 -1.85 7.80
N ARG A 326 -4.56 -2.49 8.97
CA ARG A 326 -4.73 -1.85 10.28
C ARG A 326 -3.35 -1.74 10.92
N ILE A 327 -2.91 -0.52 11.16
CA ILE A 327 -1.59 -0.17 11.70
C ILE A 327 -1.73 0.19 13.17
N LEU A 328 -0.92 -0.45 14.00
CA LEU A 328 -0.89 -0.28 15.45
C LEU A 328 0.56 -0.13 15.94
N PRO A 329 0.79 0.57 17.07
CA PRO A 329 2.10 0.59 17.71
C PRO A 329 2.55 -0.82 18.11
N ALA A 330 3.84 -1.12 18.00
CA ALA A 330 4.39 -2.43 18.40
C ALA A 330 4.09 -2.79 19.87
N SER A 331 3.98 -1.79 20.75
CA SER A 331 3.58 -1.98 22.15
C SER A 331 2.14 -2.49 22.30
N ALA A 332 1.24 -2.12 21.38
CA ALA A 332 -0.14 -2.57 21.39
C ALA A 332 -0.27 -4.02 20.90
N GLU A 333 0.60 -4.47 19.98
CA GLU A 333 0.65 -5.86 19.52
C GLU A 333 1.02 -6.81 20.66
N GLN A 334 2.00 -6.42 21.50
CA GLN A 334 2.42 -7.20 22.67
C GLN A 334 1.32 -7.31 23.73
N ALA A 335 0.42 -6.33 23.82
CA ALA A 335 -0.74 -6.37 24.72
C ALA A 335 -1.90 -7.23 24.19
N GLN A 336 -1.95 -7.48 22.87
CA GLN A 336 -2.96 -8.31 22.20
C GLN A 336 -2.52 -9.78 22.06
N GLN A 337 -1.26 -10.11 22.35
CA GLN A 337 -0.81 -11.50 22.48
C GLN A 337 -1.38 -12.11 23.78
N PRO A 338 -2.04 -13.29 23.72
CA PRO A 338 -2.51 -13.95 24.93
C PRO A 338 -1.32 -14.22 25.85
N ALA A 339 -1.48 -13.90 27.14
CA ALA A 339 -0.50 -14.24 28.17
C ALA A 339 -0.07 -15.71 28.03
N GLU A 340 1.24 -15.94 28.06
CA GLU A 340 1.86 -17.26 27.93
C GLU A 340 1.06 -18.35 28.66
N HIS A 341 0.72 -19.37 27.89
CA HIS A 341 -0.01 -20.55 28.33
C HIS A 341 0.71 -21.17 29.54
N THR A 342 0.08 -21.11 30.71
CA THR A 342 0.51 -21.91 31.86
C THR A 342 0.35 -23.38 31.47
N PRO A 343 1.36 -24.24 31.62
CA PRO A 343 1.28 -25.62 31.13
C PRO A 343 0.28 -26.41 31.97
N GLY A 344 -0.94 -26.59 31.45
CA GLY A 344 -1.96 -27.36 32.15
C GLY A 344 -3.39 -27.24 31.63
N ASP A 345 -3.64 -27.38 30.33
CA ASP A 345 -4.91 -27.97 29.84
C ASP A 345 -4.75 -28.44 28.38
N PRO A 346 -5.21 -29.63 27.97
CA PRO A 346 -5.04 -30.12 26.63
C PRO A 346 -6.25 -29.74 25.76
N GLY A 347 -5.99 -28.98 24.69
CA GLY A 347 -6.80 -29.04 23.48
C GLY A 347 -7.55 -27.75 23.14
N VAL A 348 -6.83 -26.80 22.55
CA VAL A 348 -7.37 -25.95 21.47
C VAL A 348 -6.22 -25.75 20.47
N GLN A 349 -6.35 -26.31 19.26
CA GLN A 349 -5.42 -26.07 18.15
C GLN A 349 -5.77 -24.74 17.47
N PRO A 350 -4.80 -23.87 17.14
CA PRO A 350 -5.03 -22.68 16.32
C PRO A 350 -5.27 -23.05 14.85
N GLU A 351 -6.24 -22.40 14.19
CA GLU A 351 -6.56 -22.64 12.78
C GLU A 351 -5.43 -22.22 11.82
N GLU A 352 -5.25 -23.07 10.81
CA GLU A 352 -4.07 -23.21 9.95
C GLU A 352 -4.14 -22.35 8.67
N GLY A 353 -3.27 -21.36 8.57
CA GLY A 353 -2.83 -20.78 7.30
C GLY A 353 -1.34 -21.09 7.10
N GLY A 354 -1.03 -22.24 6.50
CA GLY A 354 0.33 -22.77 6.46
C GLY A 354 1.35 -21.89 5.70
N GLY A 355 2.16 -21.11 6.40
CA GLY A 355 3.28 -20.35 5.83
C GLY A 355 4.49 -21.21 5.40
N CYS A 356 5.22 -20.79 4.36
CA CYS A 356 6.47 -21.44 3.92
C CYS A 356 7.65 -21.10 4.86
N LEU A 357 7.61 -21.58 6.11
CA LEU A 357 8.53 -21.21 7.21
C LEU A 357 10.01 -21.37 6.87
N ILE A 358 10.40 -22.51 6.29
CA ILE A 358 11.79 -22.79 5.89
C ILE A 358 12.25 -21.83 4.78
N ALA A 359 11.42 -21.63 3.74
CA ALA A 359 11.77 -20.71 2.65
C ALA A 359 11.83 -19.26 3.15
N THR A 360 10.94 -18.88 4.07
CA THR A 360 10.90 -17.57 4.72
C THR A 360 12.17 -17.33 5.53
N ALA A 361 12.58 -18.29 6.36
CA ALA A 361 13.83 -18.21 7.11
C ALA A 361 15.05 -18.17 6.18
N ALA A 362 15.05 -18.99 5.12
CA ALA A 362 16.10 -19.01 4.13
C ALA A 362 16.22 -17.66 3.43
N TYR A 363 15.16 -17.13 2.84
CA TYR A 363 15.19 -15.91 2.01
C TYR A 363 15.11 -14.61 2.81
N GLY A 364 14.70 -14.69 4.08
CA GLY A 364 14.76 -13.60 5.07
C GLY A 364 13.46 -12.82 5.24
N THR A 365 12.46 -13.06 4.41
CA THR A 365 11.13 -12.43 4.51
C THR A 365 10.09 -13.29 3.79
N GLU A 366 8.84 -13.21 4.25
CA GLU A 366 7.70 -13.84 3.59
C GLU A 366 7.42 -13.22 2.21
N LEU A 367 7.85 -11.97 2.01
CA LEU A 367 7.71 -11.22 0.76
C LEU A 367 8.81 -11.52 -0.26
N ALA A 368 9.75 -12.43 0.04
CA ALA A 368 10.80 -12.76 -0.90
C ALA A 368 10.19 -13.36 -2.19
N PRO A 369 10.67 -13.01 -3.40
CA PRO A 369 10.09 -13.50 -4.65
C PRO A 369 9.99 -15.03 -4.71
N GLN A 370 10.95 -15.73 -4.12
CA GLN A 370 10.96 -17.19 -4.03
C GLN A 370 9.87 -17.74 -3.11
N VAL A 371 9.53 -17.02 -2.05
CA VAL A 371 8.47 -17.40 -1.10
C VAL A 371 7.10 -17.06 -1.67
N GLN A 372 6.99 -15.93 -2.37
CA GLN A 372 5.76 -15.55 -3.08
C GLN A 372 5.44 -16.54 -4.21
N MET A 373 6.44 -16.95 -5.00
CA MET A 373 6.27 -18.00 -6.01
C MET A 373 5.69 -19.30 -5.42
N LEU A 374 6.16 -19.72 -4.24
CA LEU A 374 5.59 -20.90 -3.56
C LEU A 374 4.12 -20.71 -3.18
N ARG A 375 3.76 -19.51 -2.71
CA ARG A 375 2.38 -19.16 -2.34
C ARG A 375 1.48 -19.09 -3.57
N GLU A 376 1.93 -18.47 -4.65
CA GLU A 376 1.20 -18.39 -5.92
C GLU A 376 0.92 -19.78 -6.50
N ILE A 377 1.91 -20.68 -6.48
CA ILE A 377 1.71 -22.07 -6.92
C ILE A 377 0.73 -22.80 -5.98
N ARG A 378 0.88 -22.64 -4.67
CA ARG A 378 -0.03 -23.25 -3.68
C ARG A 378 -1.46 -22.76 -3.88
N ASP A 379 -1.67 -21.46 -3.85
CA ASP A 379 -2.99 -20.81 -3.79
C ASP A 379 -3.65 -20.75 -5.15
N GLY A 380 -2.88 -20.51 -6.21
CA GLY A 380 -3.38 -20.33 -7.56
C GLY A 380 -3.42 -21.61 -8.40
N LYS A 381 -2.60 -22.62 -8.10
CA LYS A 381 -2.50 -23.85 -8.92
C LYS A 381 -2.91 -25.13 -8.20
N LEU A 382 -2.59 -25.26 -6.90
CA LEU A 382 -2.84 -26.49 -6.14
C LEU A 382 -4.19 -26.47 -5.41
N LEU A 383 -4.41 -25.51 -4.51
CA LEU A 383 -5.62 -25.43 -3.68
C LEU A 383 -6.95 -25.35 -4.45
N PRO A 384 -7.02 -24.77 -5.66
CA PRO A 384 -8.26 -24.78 -6.45
C PRO A 384 -8.66 -26.17 -7.00
N THR A 385 -7.77 -27.16 -6.93
CA THR A 385 -8.03 -28.53 -7.39
C THR A 385 -8.20 -29.50 -6.21
N GLU A 386 -9.05 -30.52 -6.36
CA GLU A 386 -9.27 -31.57 -5.37
C GLU A 386 -7.99 -32.36 -5.10
N SER A 387 -7.25 -32.74 -6.15
CA SER A 387 -5.98 -33.47 -6.02
C SER A 387 -4.87 -32.63 -5.40
N GLY A 388 -4.76 -31.34 -5.78
CA GLY A 388 -3.80 -30.41 -5.21
C GLY A 388 -4.09 -30.09 -3.75
N SER A 389 -5.36 -29.88 -3.40
CA SER A 389 -5.80 -29.68 -2.01
C SER A 389 -5.50 -30.91 -1.13
N ALA A 390 -5.86 -32.11 -1.59
CA ALA A 390 -5.56 -33.36 -0.87
C ALA A 390 -4.05 -33.58 -0.68
N PHE A 391 -3.23 -33.25 -1.69
CA PHE A 391 -1.78 -33.26 -1.57
C PHE A 391 -1.30 -32.25 -0.53
N MET A 392 -1.79 -31.01 -0.57
CA MET A 392 -1.39 -29.96 0.37
C MET A 392 -1.76 -30.30 1.81
N SER A 393 -2.91 -30.94 2.06
CA SER A 393 -3.26 -31.42 3.41
C SER A 393 -2.25 -32.44 3.94
N ALA A 394 -1.90 -33.46 3.14
CA ALA A 394 -0.92 -34.47 3.53
C ALA A 394 0.50 -33.90 3.66
N PHE A 395 0.86 -32.96 2.78
CA PHE A 395 2.13 -32.25 2.84
C PHE A 395 2.25 -31.40 4.10
N ASN A 396 1.22 -30.63 4.44
CA ASN A 396 1.21 -29.73 5.59
C ASN A 396 1.41 -30.50 6.91
N GLU A 397 0.73 -31.63 7.08
CA GLU A 397 0.88 -32.49 8.27
C GLU A 397 2.35 -32.89 8.50
N ILE A 398 3.06 -33.24 7.42
CA ILE A 398 4.47 -33.62 7.48
C ILE A 398 5.36 -32.37 7.61
N TYR A 399 5.09 -31.33 6.83
CA TYR A 399 5.91 -30.13 6.76
C TYR A 399 5.95 -29.40 8.11
N TYR A 400 4.79 -29.11 8.70
CA TYR A 400 4.71 -28.39 9.97
C TYR A 400 5.18 -29.22 11.17
N SER A 401 5.31 -30.55 11.03
CA SER A 401 5.87 -31.38 12.10
C SER A 401 7.37 -31.12 12.35
N PHE A 402 8.07 -30.48 11.41
CA PHE A 402 9.51 -30.19 11.55
C PHE A 402 9.93 -28.78 11.10
N SER A 403 9.15 -28.11 10.23
CA SER A 403 9.55 -26.83 9.63
C SER A 403 9.79 -25.69 10.61
N PRO A 404 9.07 -25.54 11.74
CA PRO A 404 9.37 -24.48 12.71
C PRO A 404 10.77 -24.64 13.32
N ALA A 405 11.11 -25.85 13.76
CA ALA A 405 12.41 -26.15 14.35
C ALA A 405 13.57 -25.90 13.36
N VAL A 406 13.37 -26.22 12.08
CA VAL A 406 14.37 -25.93 11.04
C VAL A 406 14.48 -24.42 10.79
N ALA A 407 13.35 -23.71 10.70
CA ALA A 407 13.33 -22.27 10.49
C ALA A 407 14.01 -21.50 11.64
N ASP A 408 13.83 -21.92 12.89
CA ASP A 408 14.51 -21.33 14.05
C ASP A 408 16.02 -21.53 13.97
N LEU A 409 16.48 -22.75 13.64
CA LEU A 409 17.91 -23.03 13.45
C LEU A 409 18.52 -22.19 12.30
N GLU A 410 17.77 -21.95 11.23
CA GLU A 410 18.22 -21.11 10.11
C GLU A 410 18.39 -19.64 10.51
N ARG A 411 17.50 -19.11 11.36
CA ARG A 411 17.60 -17.71 11.85
C ARG A 411 18.85 -17.50 12.71
N GLU A 412 19.28 -18.52 13.43
CA GLU A 412 20.46 -18.46 14.30
C GLU A 412 21.80 -18.70 13.57
N SER A 413 21.78 -19.23 12.34
CA SER A 413 23.00 -19.64 11.62
C SER A 413 23.04 -19.17 10.17
N PRO A 414 23.82 -18.12 9.84
CA PRO A 414 24.00 -17.66 8.47
C PRO A 414 24.54 -18.73 7.51
N ALA A 415 25.40 -19.62 8.02
CA ALA A 415 25.95 -20.74 7.26
C ALA A 415 24.88 -21.79 6.93
N LEU A 416 23.99 -22.10 7.89
CA LEU A 416 22.87 -23.01 7.66
C LEU A 416 21.88 -22.41 6.67
N ARG A 417 21.51 -21.13 6.83
CA ARG A 417 20.65 -20.39 5.89
C ARG A 417 21.20 -20.41 4.46
N ALA A 418 22.51 -20.20 4.27
CA ALA A 418 23.15 -20.28 2.95
C ALA A 418 23.11 -21.70 2.37
N ALA A 419 23.33 -22.72 3.20
CA ALA A 419 23.24 -24.12 2.80
C ALA A 419 21.80 -24.50 2.39
N VAL A 420 20.79 -24.10 3.19
CA VAL A 420 19.38 -24.35 2.89
C VAL A 420 18.97 -23.66 1.60
N ARG A 421 19.36 -22.39 1.35
CA ARG A 421 19.15 -21.71 0.05
C ARG A 421 19.70 -22.53 -1.12
N GLY A 422 20.92 -23.05 -0.99
CA GLY A 422 21.55 -23.88 -2.01
C GLY A 422 20.81 -25.21 -2.24
N ILE A 423 20.26 -25.80 -1.17
CA ILE A 423 19.49 -27.04 -1.22
C ILE A 423 18.13 -26.80 -1.86
N ILE A 424 17.39 -25.74 -1.53
CA ILE A 424 16.02 -25.53 -2.01
C ILE A 424 15.94 -24.86 -3.38
N ALA A 425 16.97 -24.13 -3.82
CA ALA A 425 16.93 -23.40 -5.10
C ALA A 425 16.62 -24.28 -6.34
N PRO A 426 17.22 -25.49 -6.49
CA PRO A 426 16.88 -26.38 -7.59
C PRO A 426 15.42 -26.87 -7.56
N MET A 427 14.87 -27.13 -6.36
CA MET A 427 13.47 -27.48 -6.16
C MET A 427 12.55 -26.33 -6.60
N LEU A 428 12.85 -25.09 -6.21
CA LEU A 428 12.08 -23.91 -6.65
C LEU A 428 12.04 -23.78 -8.17
N TYR A 429 13.17 -24.03 -8.85
CA TYR A 429 13.19 -24.02 -10.31
C TYR A 429 12.31 -25.13 -10.91
N SER A 430 12.35 -26.33 -10.35
CA SER A 430 11.47 -27.42 -10.82
C SER A 430 9.98 -27.14 -10.60
N LEU A 431 9.64 -26.41 -9.53
CA LEU A 431 8.26 -26.04 -9.21
C LEU A 431 7.67 -25.03 -10.20
N SER A 432 8.50 -24.25 -10.92
CA SER A 432 8.02 -23.37 -12.01
C SER A 432 7.33 -24.13 -13.15
N LEU A 433 7.53 -25.46 -13.26
CA LEU A 433 6.77 -26.28 -14.21
C LEU A 433 5.27 -26.25 -13.94
N MET A 434 4.86 -25.92 -12.71
CA MET A 434 3.44 -25.77 -12.34
C MET A 434 2.80 -24.52 -12.93
N ASP A 435 3.57 -23.55 -13.40
CA ASP A 435 3.04 -22.37 -14.10
C ASP A 435 2.41 -22.74 -15.44
N LEU A 436 2.80 -23.88 -16.01
CA LEU A 436 2.20 -24.45 -17.22
C LEU A 436 0.81 -25.04 -16.96
N ALA A 437 0.41 -25.22 -15.70
CA ALA A 437 -0.91 -25.72 -15.36
C ALA A 437 -1.96 -24.62 -15.53
N ASP A 438 -3.03 -24.93 -16.26
CA ASP A 438 -4.20 -24.05 -16.46
C ASP A 438 -5.24 -24.13 -15.33
N GLY A 439 -4.95 -24.86 -14.25
CA GLY A 439 -5.86 -25.09 -13.13
C GLY A 439 -6.81 -26.29 -13.32
N SER A 440 -6.71 -27.01 -14.44
CA SER A 440 -7.44 -28.27 -14.61
C SER A 440 -6.85 -29.40 -13.78
N GLU A 441 -7.73 -30.24 -13.20
CA GLU A 441 -7.37 -31.45 -12.42
C GLU A 441 -6.33 -32.33 -13.12
N LEU A 442 -6.55 -32.61 -14.41
CA LEU A 442 -5.68 -33.49 -15.17
C LEU A 442 -4.27 -32.91 -15.32
N GLN A 443 -4.13 -31.60 -15.54
CA GLN A 443 -2.82 -30.97 -15.65
C GLN A 443 -2.12 -30.86 -14.31
N THR A 444 -2.84 -30.53 -13.23
CA THR A 444 -2.28 -30.49 -11.87
C THR A 444 -1.73 -31.85 -11.46
N ILE A 445 -2.44 -32.95 -11.76
CA ILE A 445 -1.95 -34.31 -11.51
C ILE A 445 -0.71 -34.62 -12.35
N LEU A 446 -0.74 -34.35 -13.67
CA LEU A 446 0.36 -34.68 -14.57
C LEU A 446 1.64 -33.89 -14.25
N LEU A 447 1.54 -32.57 -14.14
CA LEU A 447 2.66 -31.68 -13.85
C LEU A 447 3.14 -31.84 -12.40
N GLY A 448 2.22 -32.06 -11.45
CA GLY A 448 2.58 -32.36 -10.06
C GLY A 448 3.36 -33.65 -9.92
N THR A 449 2.90 -34.73 -10.57
CA THR A 449 3.62 -36.02 -10.56
C THR A 449 4.99 -35.89 -11.23
N ALA A 450 5.07 -35.19 -12.37
CA ALA A 450 6.34 -34.96 -13.05
C ALA A 450 7.33 -34.17 -12.19
N THR A 451 6.86 -33.11 -11.51
CA THR A 451 7.67 -32.29 -10.61
C THR A 451 8.16 -33.08 -9.40
N ILE A 452 7.31 -33.92 -8.79
CA ILE A 452 7.71 -34.80 -7.68
C ILE A 452 8.80 -35.79 -8.15
N MET A 453 8.62 -36.44 -9.29
CA MET A 453 9.60 -37.39 -9.83
C MET A 453 10.93 -36.72 -10.15
N LEU A 454 10.90 -35.50 -10.68
CA LEU A 454 12.09 -34.70 -10.95
C LEU A 454 12.85 -34.37 -9.66
N ASN A 455 12.15 -33.95 -8.60
CA ASN A 455 12.76 -33.69 -7.29
C ASN A 455 13.34 -34.96 -6.66
N VAL A 456 12.62 -36.08 -6.70
CA VAL A 456 13.14 -37.37 -6.20
C VAL A 456 14.41 -37.80 -6.94
N ALA A 457 14.44 -37.65 -8.28
CA ALA A 457 15.62 -37.94 -9.07
C ALA A 457 16.81 -37.05 -8.68
N MET A 458 16.55 -35.76 -8.42
CA MET A 458 17.57 -34.77 -8.08
C MET A 458 18.17 -35.00 -6.68
N TYR A 459 17.32 -35.18 -5.67
CA TYR A 459 17.74 -35.24 -4.26
C TYR A 459 18.06 -36.64 -3.74
N ALA A 460 17.57 -37.70 -4.39
CA ALA A 460 17.86 -39.08 -4.00
C ALA A 460 18.57 -39.87 -5.12
N GLY A 461 18.13 -39.75 -6.36
CA GLY A 461 18.66 -40.51 -7.50
C GLY A 461 20.12 -40.19 -7.85
N ALA A 462 20.42 -38.91 -8.11
CA ALA A 462 21.76 -38.47 -8.49
C ALA A 462 22.82 -38.75 -7.40
N PRO A 463 22.56 -38.46 -6.10
CA PRO A 463 23.49 -38.84 -5.02
C PRO A 463 23.72 -40.36 -4.93
N ALA A 464 22.67 -41.17 -5.06
CA ALA A 464 22.80 -42.64 -5.01
C ALA A 464 23.65 -43.18 -6.18
N ALA A 465 23.44 -42.67 -7.40
CA ALA A 465 24.22 -43.04 -8.58
C ALA A 465 25.69 -42.64 -8.43
N ALA A 466 25.98 -41.45 -7.88
CA ALA A 466 27.34 -40.99 -7.60
C ALA A 466 28.06 -41.91 -6.60
N VAL A 467 27.39 -42.31 -5.51
CA VAL A 467 27.95 -43.25 -4.52
C VAL A 467 28.26 -44.61 -5.14
N LEU A 468 27.38 -45.14 -5.99
CA LEU A 468 27.60 -46.40 -6.70
C LEU A 468 28.73 -46.30 -7.73
N GLY A 469 28.85 -45.18 -8.45
CA GLY A 469 29.93 -44.92 -9.40
C GLY A 469 31.31 -44.83 -8.72
N VAL A 470 31.39 -44.12 -7.59
CA VAL A 470 32.63 -44.05 -6.78
C VAL A 470 33.01 -45.42 -6.24
N ARG A 471 32.05 -46.20 -5.73
CA ARG A 471 32.29 -47.59 -5.29
C ARG A 471 32.78 -48.49 -6.42
N GLY A 472 32.28 -48.30 -7.65
CA GLY A 472 32.74 -48.98 -8.85
C GLY A 472 34.20 -48.64 -9.21
N MET A 473 34.58 -47.36 -9.17
CA MET A 473 35.95 -46.90 -9.43
C MET A 473 36.96 -47.37 -8.36
N VAL A 474 36.57 -47.39 -7.09
CA VAL A 474 37.45 -47.82 -5.99
C VAL A 474 37.74 -49.34 -6.07
N ARG A 475 36.80 -50.15 -6.56
CA ARG A 475 37.03 -51.60 -6.80
C ARG A 475 37.92 -51.90 -8.01
N GLY A 476 38.10 -50.96 -8.94
CA GLY A 476 38.87 -51.15 -10.19
C GLY A 476 40.36 -50.80 -10.11
N ARG A 477 40.87 -50.28 -8.98
CA ARG A 477 42.29 -49.89 -8.84
C ARG A 477 43.12 -51.01 -8.18
N PRO A 478 44.14 -51.59 -8.85
CA PRO A 478 45.05 -52.54 -8.19
C PRO A 478 45.89 -51.82 -7.14
N ALA A 479 45.88 -52.33 -5.91
CA ALA A 479 46.59 -51.75 -4.77
C ALA A 479 48.12 -51.91 -4.93
N LYS A 480 48.86 -50.80 -5.06
CA LYS A 480 50.32 -50.78 -4.85
C LYS A 480 50.61 -50.93 -3.36
N ARG A 481 51.03 -52.11 -2.91
CA ARG A 481 51.58 -52.31 -1.57
C ARG A 481 53.04 -51.85 -1.55
N VAL A 482 53.35 -50.82 -0.75
CA VAL A 482 54.72 -50.47 -0.39
C VAL A 482 54.97 -51.03 1.01
N ALA A 483 55.95 -51.93 1.12
CA ALA A 483 56.41 -52.46 2.39
C ALA A 483 57.42 -51.48 3.00
N VAL A 484 57.20 -51.10 4.26
CA VAL A 484 58.14 -50.29 5.05
C VAL A 484 58.78 -51.21 6.09
N ALA A 485 60.09 -51.42 5.98
CA ALA A 485 60.90 -52.12 6.97
C ALA A 485 61.41 -51.10 8.01
N ALA A 486 61.24 -51.41 9.28
CA ALA A 486 61.78 -50.62 10.39
C ALA A 486 63.09 -51.24 10.88
N GLU A 487 64.20 -50.50 10.78
CA GLU A 487 65.45 -50.83 11.46
C GLU A 487 65.54 -50.06 12.78
N ARG A 488 65.72 -50.80 13.88
CA ARG A 488 66.17 -50.26 15.18
C ARG A 488 67.67 -50.51 15.29
N GLY A 489 68.46 -49.45 15.40
CA GLY A 489 69.86 -49.56 15.81
C GLY A 489 70.02 -49.41 17.33
N PRO A 490 71.08 -49.98 17.92
CA PRO A 490 71.62 -49.50 19.19
C PRO A 490 73.07 -48.99 19.07
N ALA A 491 73.30 -47.83 19.71
CA ALA A 491 74.55 -47.11 20.02
C ALA A 491 75.44 -46.64 18.85
#